data_AF-A0AAD0F3Y4-F1
#
_entry.id   AF-A0AAD0F3Y4-F1
#
_cell.length_a   1.000
_cell.length_b   1.000
_cell.length_c   1.000
_cell.angle_alpha   90.00
_cell.angle_beta   90.00
_cell.angle_gamma   90.00
#
_symmetry.space_group_name_H-M   'P 1'
#
loop_
_entity.id
_entity.type
_entity.pdbx_description
1 polymer ?
#
loop_
_entity_poly.entity_id
_entity_poly.type
_entity_poly.pdbx_seq_one_letter_code
_entity_poly.pdbx_strand_id
1 'polypeptide(L)'
;MLLLGIDTSTKICTCSIYDSEAGVIAETSLSVKKNHSNIVMPIVDNLFKISDLNIKDIDKIAVAIGPGSFTGVRIALGIAKGLAMALNKGLVAVNELDILETMASDSENEIIPLIDARKERVYYKYQEKCQDDYLINLVSSLDKNKKYVFVGDGAINYAGILKENLGENAIIVPRYNSFPRASVLCELSLNREDANIYTVEPEYISKSRAEKNF
;
A
#
# COMPACT_ATOMS: atom_id res chain seq x y z
N MET A 1 -12.12 -12.11 -13.95
CA MET A 1 -11.18 -12.67 -12.93
C MET A 1 -11.44 -11.93 -11.65
N LEU A 2 -11.73 -12.64 -10.57
CA LEU A 2 -12.13 -12.06 -9.29
C LEU A 2 -10.98 -12.14 -8.27
N LEU A 3 -10.63 -11.00 -7.67
CA LEU A 3 -9.52 -10.89 -6.73
C LEU A 3 -9.99 -10.40 -5.37
N LEU A 4 -9.40 -10.96 -4.32
CA LEU A 4 -9.48 -10.42 -2.96
C LEU A 4 -8.21 -9.63 -2.65
N GLY A 5 -8.32 -8.31 -2.47
CA GLY A 5 -7.23 -7.45 -2.04
C GLY A 5 -7.23 -7.27 -0.53
N ILE A 6 -6.07 -7.36 0.10
CA ILE A 6 -5.88 -7.13 1.54
C ILE A 6 -4.66 -6.24 1.76
N ASP A 7 -4.86 -5.11 2.44
CA ASP A 7 -3.79 -4.25 2.88
C ASP A 7 -4.02 -3.71 4.30
N THR A 8 -2.99 -3.87 5.13
CA THR A 8 -2.89 -3.29 6.47
C THR A 8 -1.50 -2.71 6.74
N SER A 9 -0.78 -2.32 5.69
CA SER A 9 0.58 -1.77 5.74
C SER A 9 0.61 -0.40 6.41
N THR A 10 -0.45 0.39 6.32
CA THR A 10 -0.54 1.73 6.92
C THR A 10 -1.46 1.76 8.14
N LYS A 11 -1.93 2.96 8.53
CA LYS A 11 -2.99 3.12 9.55
C LYS A 11 -4.38 2.81 8.99
N ILE A 12 -4.48 2.63 7.68
CA ILE A 12 -5.71 2.22 7.00
C ILE A 12 -5.65 0.70 6.82
N CYS A 13 -6.72 0.04 7.26
CA CYS A 13 -7.01 -1.34 6.90
C CYS A 13 -7.98 -1.29 5.72
N THR A 14 -7.58 -1.80 4.57
CA THR A 14 -8.41 -1.84 3.37
C THR A 14 -8.51 -3.26 2.81
N CYS A 15 -9.72 -3.65 2.40
CA CYS A 15 -9.96 -4.89 1.69
C CYS A 15 -10.92 -4.63 0.52
N SER A 16 -10.74 -5.33 -0.59
CA SER A 16 -11.57 -5.19 -1.79
C SER A 16 -11.86 -6.54 -2.42
N ILE A 17 -13.07 -6.68 -2.96
CA ILE A 17 -13.38 -7.65 -4.00
C ILE A 17 -13.35 -6.88 -5.32
N TYR A 18 -12.50 -7.30 -6.24
CA TYR A 18 -12.27 -6.63 -7.52
C TYR A 18 -12.47 -7.64 -8.64
N ASP A 19 -13.24 -7.27 -9.66
CA ASP A 19 -13.37 -8.03 -10.89
C ASP A 19 -12.60 -7.35 -12.02
N SER A 20 -11.85 -8.12 -12.80
CA SER A 20 -11.01 -7.60 -13.89
C SER A 20 -11.79 -6.88 -15.00
N GLU A 21 -13.09 -7.15 -15.15
CA GLU A 21 -13.94 -6.53 -16.18
C GLU A 21 -14.83 -5.44 -15.58
N ALA A 22 -15.44 -5.68 -14.41
CA ALA A 22 -16.35 -4.74 -13.77
C ALA A 22 -15.67 -3.73 -12.82
N GLY A 23 -14.39 -3.95 -12.48
CA GLY A 23 -13.66 -3.14 -11.51
C GLY A 23 -14.05 -3.45 -10.07
N VAL A 24 -14.21 -2.42 -9.24
CA VAL A 24 -14.49 -2.58 -7.81
C VAL A 24 -15.91 -3.10 -7.59
N ILE A 25 -16.04 -4.32 -7.06
CA ILE A 25 -17.33 -4.90 -6.66
C ILE A 25 -17.71 -4.40 -5.26
N ALA A 26 -16.78 -4.48 -4.32
CA ALA A 26 -16.96 -3.99 -2.97
C ALA A 26 -15.60 -3.64 -2.36
N GLU A 27 -15.49 -2.52 -1.65
CA GLU A 27 -14.29 -2.12 -0.94
C GLU A 27 -14.66 -1.58 0.45
N THR A 28 -13.83 -1.85 1.44
CA THR A 28 -13.93 -1.24 2.76
C THR A 28 -12.56 -0.75 3.17
N SER A 29 -12.46 0.54 3.51
CA SER A 29 -11.25 1.19 4.01
C SER A 29 -11.55 1.83 5.36
N LEU A 30 -10.85 1.40 6.41
CA LEU A 30 -11.06 1.86 7.79
C LEU A 30 -9.77 2.41 8.38
N SER A 31 -9.85 3.59 9.02
CA SER A 31 -8.75 4.09 9.83
C SER A 31 -8.75 3.42 11.21
N VAL A 32 -7.72 2.64 11.49
CA VAL A 32 -7.71 1.72 12.62
C VAL A 32 -6.61 2.13 13.58
N LYS A 33 -7.00 2.56 14.78
CA LYS A 33 -6.04 3.01 15.80
C LYS A 33 -5.33 1.84 16.50
N LYS A 34 -5.99 0.69 16.66
CA LYS A 34 -5.46 -0.55 17.32
C LYS A 34 -6.15 -1.80 16.75
N ASN A 35 -5.51 -2.96 16.85
CA ASN A 35 -6.07 -4.30 16.60
C ASN A 35 -6.48 -4.62 15.15
N HIS A 36 -5.60 -4.39 14.18
CA HIS A 36 -5.83 -4.75 12.77
C HIS A 36 -6.14 -6.25 12.59
N SER A 37 -5.56 -7.12 13.42
CA SER A 37 -5.76 -8.58 13.35
C SER A 37 -7.21 -9.01 13.50
N ASN A 38 -8.00 -8.27 14.29
CA ASN A 38 -9.35 -8.67 14.64
C ASN A 38 -10.41 -8.11 13.68
N ILE A 39 -10.01 -7.31 12.69
CA ILE A 39 -10.94 -6.61 11.80
C ILE A 39 -10.86 -7.06 10.35
N VAL A 40 -9.71 -7.57 9.88
CA VAL A 40 -9.55 -7.95 8.47
C VAL A 40 -10.53 -9.05 8.08
N MET A 41 -10.58 -10.16 8.82
CA MET A 41 -11.51 -11.26 8.50
C MET A 41 -12.99 -10.85 8.60
N PRO A 42 -13.43 -10.08 9.62
CA PRO A 42 -14.78 -9.51 9.62
C PRO A 42 -15.08 -8.60 8.42
N ILE A 43 -14.12 -7.80 7.94
CA ILE A 43 -14.29 -6.99 6.73
C ILE A 43 -14.47 -7.91 5.53
N VAL A 44 -13.58 -8.90 5.35
CA VAL A 44 -13.63 -9.86 4.24
C VAL A 44 -14.99 -10.58 4.22
N ASP A 45 -15.42 -11.13 5.36
CA ASP A 45 -16.73 -11.80 5.50
C ASP A 45 -17.88 -10.88 5.10
N ASN A 46 -17.86 -9.63 5.59
CA ASN A 46 -18.89 -8.65 5.26
C ASN A 46 -18.89 -8.29 3.77
N LEU A 47 -17.72 -8.14 3.12
CA LEU A 47 -17.62 -7.85 1.69
C LEU A 47 -18.27 -8.95 0.85
N PHE A 48 -17.97 -10.23 1.13
CA PHE A 48 -18.62 -11.36 0.43
C PHE A 48 -20.13 -11.40 0.68
N LYS A 49 -20.56 -11.15 1.93
CA LYS A 49 -21.98 -11.14 2.28
C LYS A 49 -22.77 -10.04 1.55
N ILE A 50 -22.25 -8.81 1.48
CA ILE A 50 -22.98 -7.69 0.84
C ILE A 50 -22.94 -7.75 -0.68
N SER A 51 -21.94 -8.42 -1.26
CA SER A 51 -21.81 -8.60 -2.71
C SER A 51 -22.52 -9.86 -3.22
N ASP A 52 -23.09 -10.66 -2.32
CA ASP A 52 -23.71 -11.96 -2.64
C ASP A 52 -22.75 -12.91 -3.39
N LEU A 53 -21.48 -12.89 -2.99
CA LEU A 53 -20.42 -13.72 -3.55
C LEU A 53 -19.94 -14.76 -2.54
N ASN A 54 -19.41 -15.87 -3.04
CA ASN A 54 -18.72 -16.85 -2.21
C ASN A 54 -17.21 -16.58 -2.22
N ILE A 55 -16.55 -16.73 -1.08
CA ILE A 55 -15.08 -16.64 -1.02
C ILE A 55 -14.36 -17.64 -1.94
N LYS A 56 -15.02 -18.75 -2.31
CA LYS A 56 -14.49 -19.73 -3.27
C LYS A 56 -14.47 -19.23 -4.72
N ASP A 57 -15.23 -18.18 -5.02
CA ASP A 57 -15.34 -17.60 -6.37
C ASP A 57 -14.12 -16.75 -6.73
N ILE A 58 -13.26 -16.41 -5.75
CA ILE A 58 -12.01 -15.70 -6.05
C ILE A 58 -11.04 -16.58 -6.83
N ASP A 59 -10.33 -15.96 -7.75
CA ASP A 59 -9.26 -16.59 -8.53
C ASP A 59 -7.91 -16.39 -7.86
N LYS A 60 -7.66 -15.18 -7.31
CA LYS A 60 -6.39 -14.79 -6.68
C LYS A 60 -6.61 -13.92 -5.45
N ILE A 61 -5.61 -13.90 -4.58
CA ILE A 61 -5.51 -12.99 -3.45
C ILE A 61 -4.36 -12.03 -3.71
N ALA A 62 -4.62 -10.74 -3.65
CA ALA A 62 -3.62 -9.68 -3.73
C ALA A 62 -3.32 -9.16 -2.32
N VAL A 63 -2.05 -9.00 -1.98
CA VAL A 63 -1.64 -8.52 -0.67
C VAL A 63 -0.52 -7.48 -0.77
N ALA A 64 -0.67 -6.39 -0.02
CA ALA A 64 0.41 -5.43 0.15
C ALA A 64 1.47 -5.98 1.11
N ILE A 65 2.74 -5.97 0.68
CA ILE A 65 3.87 -6.48 1.46
C ILE A 65 4.74 -5.39 2.09
N GLY A 66 4.24 -4.16 2.17
CA GLY A 66 4.97 -3.02 2.69
C GLY A 66 5.78 -2.30 1.60
N PRO A 67 6.59 -1.29 1.97
CA PRO A 67 6.97 -0.88 3.34
C PRO A 67 5.82 -0.30 4.18
N GLY A 68 5.98 -0.26 5.49
CA GLY A 68 4.99 0.34 6.40
C GLY A 68 5.07 -0.19 7.83
N SER A 69 3.92 -0.33 8.48
CA SER A 69 3.74 -0.93 9.80
C SER A 69 4.21 -2.39 9.79
N PHE A 70 5.33 -2.67 10.47
CA PHE A 70 5.88 -4.03 10.62
C PHE A 70 4.83 -5.06 11.05
N THR A 71 4.00 -4.71 12.04
CA THR A 71 2.92 -5.57 12.52
C THR A 71 1.81 -5.68 11.48
N GLY A 72 1.43 -4.57 10.86
CA GLY A 72 0.37 -4.51 9.87
C GLY A 72 0.67 -5.36 8.63
N VAL A 73 1.85 -5.21 8.05
CA VAL A 73 2.26 -6.00 6.87
C VAL A 73 2.24 -7.50 7.16
N ARG A 74 2.71 -7.93 8.34
CA ARG A 74 2.67 -9.34 8.75
C ARG A 74 1.25 -9.87 8.93
N ILE A 75 0.33 -9.05 9.42
CA ILE A 75 -1.08 -9.42 9.56
C ILE A 75 -1.70 -9.67 8.18
N ALA A 76 -1.58 -8.71 7.25
CA ALA A 76 -2.11 -8.85 5.89
C ALA A 76 -1.53 -10.10 5.20
N LEU A 77 -0.21 -10.25 5.20
CA LEU A 77 0.46 -11.37 4.56
C LEU A 77 0.09 -12.72 5.21
N GLY A 78 0.01 -12.79 6.53
CA GLY A 78 -0.37 -14.02 7.24
C GLY A 78 -1.79 -14.47 6.89
N ILE A 79 -2.74 -13.53 6.86
CA ILE A 79 -4.13 -13.81 6.49
C ILE A 79 -4.21 -14.23 5.02
N ALA A 80 -3.57 -13.47 4.12
CA ALA A 80 -3.59 -13.75 2.69
C ALA A 80 -2.99 -15.13 2.38
N LYS A 81 -1.86 -15.50 3.01
CA LYS A 81 -1.28 -16.85 2.90
C LYS A 81 -2.23 -17.91 3.42
N GLY A 82 -2.83 -17.71 4.59
CA GLY A 82 -3.80 -18.67 5.16
C GLY A 82 -4.99 -18.92 4.24
N LEU A 83 -5.57 -17.86 3.68
CA LEU A 83 -6.69 -17.95 2.73
C LEU A 83 -6.27 -18.61 1.42
N ALA A 84 -5.14 -18.21 0.84
CA ALA A 84 -4.63 -18.78 -0.42
C ALA A 84 -4.37 -20.28 -0.28
N MET A 85 -3.76 -20.73 0.83
CA MET A 85 -3.55 -22.15 1.12
C MET A 85 -4.87 -22.90 1.32
N ALA A 86 -5.81 -22.34 2.08
CA ALA A 86 -7.08 -23.01 2.37
C ALA A 86 -7.98 -23.15 1.13
N LEU A 87 -7.93 -22.17 0.22
CA LEU A 87 -8.75 -22.12 -1.00
C LEU A 87 -8.03 -22.70 -2.23
N ASN A 88 -6.74 -23.04 -2.10
CA ASN A 88 -5.86 -23.43 -3.20
C ASN A 88 -5.87 -22.40 -4.34
N LYS A 89 -5.61 -21.12 -4.00
CA LYS A 89 -5.63 -19.97 -4.93
C LYS A 89 -4.27 -19.29 -5.00
N GLY A 90 -4.05 -18.56 -6.10
CA GLY A 90 -2.84 -17.76 -6.29
C GLY A 90 -2.73 -16.61 -5.29
N LEU A 91 -1.50 -16.23 -4.95
CA LEU A 91 -1.19 -15.11 -4.08
C LEU A 91 -0.29 -14.15 -4.83
N VAL A 92 -0.67 -12.88 -4.97
CA VAL A 92 0.14 -11.83 -5.59
C VAL A 92 0.58 -10.85 -4.51
N ALA A 93 1.87 -10.57 -4.45
CA ALA A 93 2.45 -9.62 -3.51
C ALA A 93 2.81 -8.31 -4.22
N VAL A 94 2.44 -7.19 -3.63
CA VAL A 94 2.65 -5.85 -4.22
C VAL A 94 3.30 -4.92 -3.20
N ASN A 95 4.28 -4.14 -3.66
CA ASN A 95 4.91 -3.11 -2.86
C ASN A 95 3.94 -1.94 -2.62
N GLU A 96 3.86 -1.47 -1.38
CA GLU A 96 2.98 -0.40 -0.95
C GLU A 96 3.23 0.93 -1.68
N LEU A 97 4.49 1.23 -1.99
CA LEU A 97 4.85 2.44 -2.73
C LEU A 97 4.37 2.37 -4.18
N ASP A 98 4.36 1.19 -4.81
CA ASP A 98 3.77 1.02 -6.17
C ASP A 98 2.26 1.29 -6.15
N ILE A 99 1.56 0.87 -5.08
CA ILE A 99 0.11 1.10 -4.91
C ILE A 99 -0.15 2.61 -4.82
N LEU A 100 0.58 3.31 -3.95
CA LEU A 100 0.44 4.76 -3.77
C LEU A 100 0.83 5.54 -5.03
N GLU A 101 1.91 5.15 -5.71
CA GLU A 101 2.35 5.75 -6.98
C GLU A 101 1.24 5.66 -8.04
N THR A 102 0.65 4.47 -8.19
CA THR A 102 -0.44 4.24 -9.15
C THR A 102 -1.68 5.06 -8.83
N MET A 103 -1.98 5.30 -7.55
CA MET A 103 -3.12 6.12 -7.12
C MET A 103 -3.02 7.59 -7.51
N ALA A 104 -1.81 8.14 -7.62
CA ALA A 104 -1.62 9.52 -8.00
C ALA A 104 -1.87 9.74 -9.50
N SER A 105 -1.53 8.74 -10.34
CA SER A 105 -1.80 8.71 -11.79
C SER A 105 -1.61 10.07 -12.48
N ASP A 106 -0.37 10.54 -12.52
CA ASP A 106 0.06 11.78 -13.21
C ASP A 106 0.98 11.41 -14.38
N SER A 107 0.65 11.90 -15.58
CA SER A 107 1.40 11.62 -16.81
C SER A 107 2.48 12.66 -17.14
N GLU A 108 2.48 13.80 -16.45
CA GLU A 108 3.33 14.95 -16.75
C GLU A 108 4.47 15.12 -15.73
N ASN A 109 4.21 14.78 -14.47
CA ASN A 109 5.09 15.04 -13.35
C ASN A 109 5.57 13.74 -12.69
N GLU A 110 6.77 13.77 -12.13
CA GLU A 110 7.32 12.61 -11.42
C GLU A 110 6.59 12.41 -10.08
N ILE A 111 6.09 11.20 -9.87
CA ILE A 111 5.34 10.82 -8.67
C ILE A 111 6.31 10.26 -7.63
N ILE A 112 6.21 10.75 -6.41
CA ILE A 112 7.01 10.30 -5.27
C ILE A 112 6.05 9.84 -4.17
N PRO A 113 5.74 8.53 -4.08
CA PRO A 113 4.97 8.00 -2.96
C PRO A 113 5.77 8.11 -1.67
N LEU A 114 5.11 8.56 -0.60
CA LEU A 114 5.69 8.80 0.72
C LEU A 114 4.84 8.15 1.82
N ILE A 115 5.45 7.24 2.57
CA ILE A 115 4.87 6.68 3.80
C ILE A 115 5.62 7.23 5.01
N ASP A 116 4.88 7.72 6.00
CA ASP A 116 5.42 8.26 7.24
C ASP A 116 6.10 7.19 8.11
N ALA A 117 7.43 7.18 8.13
CA ALA A 117 8.26 6.31 8.98
C ALA A 117 8.56 6.93 10.37
N ARG A 118 7.88 8.04 10.72
CA ARG A 118 7.98 8.86 11.94
C ARG A 118 9.25 9.67 12.06
N LYS A 119 9.17 10.76 12.82
CA LYS A 119 10.31 11.67 13.09
C LYS A 119 10.92 12.20 11.78
N GLU A 120 10.06 12.63 10.86
CA GLU A 120 10.44 13.20 9.56
C GLU A 120 11.20 12.22 8.65
N ARG A 121 11.22 10.93 9.02
CA ARG A 121 11.64 9.85 8.12
C ARG A 121 10.48 9.39 7.27
N VAL A 122 10.80 8.98 6.04
CA VAL A 122 9.84 8.50 5.06
C VAL A 122 10.37 7.25 4.38
N TYR A 123 9.46 6.31 4.12
CA TYR A 123 9.68 5.33 3.06
C TYR A 123 9.20 5.96 1.75
N TYR A 124 10.02 5.90 0.72
CA TYR A 124 9.68 6.50 -0.57
C TYR A 124 10.25 5.71 -1.73
N LYS A 125 9.65 5.91 -2.91
CA LYS A 125 10.19 5.45 -4.19
C LYS A 125 10.55 6.68 -5.02
N TYR A 126 11.76 6.71 -5.54
CA TYR A 126 12.23 7.75 -6.46
C TYR A 126 13.22 7.14 -7.42
N GLN A 127 13.05 7.38 -8.73
CA GLN A 127 13.87 6.79 -9.79
C GLN A 127 13.98 5.26 -9.69
N GLU A 128 12.82 4.58 -9.54
CA GLU A 128 12.70 3.12 -9.36
C GLU A 128 13.41 2.54 -8.12
N LYS A 129 13.83 3.39 -7.17
CA LYS A 129 14.49 2.94 -5.94
C LYS A 129 13.65 3.22 -4.72
N CYS A 130 13.30 2.16 -4.01
CA CYS A 130 12.70 2.21 -2.68
C CYS A 130 13.76 2.55 -1.62
N GLN A 131 13.51 3.57 -0.79
CA GLN A 131 14.46 4.12 0.18
C GLN A 131 13.79 4.46 1.52
N ASP A 132 14.57 4.38 2.61
CA ASP A 132 14.19 4.81 3.96
C ASP A 132 15.17 5.87 4.44
N ASP A 133 14.77 7.13 4.36
CA ASP A 133 15.61 8.25 4.75
C ASP A 133 14.82 9.39 5.41
N TYR A 134 15.52 10.39 5.92
CA TYR A 134 14.91 11.66 6.31
C TYR A 134 14.39 12.38 5.08
N LEU A 135 13.17 12.93 5.19
CA LEU A 135 12.53 13.67 4.12
C LEU A 135 13.41 14.84 3.62
N ILE A 136 14.15 15.48 4.52
CA ILE A 136 15.03 16.60 4.15
C ILE A 136 16.12 16.19 3.14
N ASN A 137 16.62 14.96 3.22
CA ASN A 137 17.64 14.46 2.29
C ASN A 137 17.05 14.26 0.90
N LEU A 138 15.84 13.69 0.83
CA LEU A 138 15.08 13.55 -0.41
C LEU A 138 14.86 14.92 -1.04
N VAL A 139 14.20 15.86 -0.37
CA VAL A 139 13.86 17.17 -0.97
C VAL A 139 15.09 17.98 -1.34
N SER A 140 16.21 17.84 -0.61
CA SER A 140 17.48 18.50 -0.94
C SER A 140 18.13 17.95 -2.21
N SER A 141 17.82 16.70 -2.57
CA SER A 141 18.33 16.05 -3.79
C SER A 141 17.50 16.32 -5.05
N LEU A 142 16.29 16.89 -4.90
CA LEU A 142 15.38 17.13 -6.01
C LEU A 142 15.73 18.41 -6.78
N ASP A 143 15.46 18.41 -8.09
CA ASP A 143 15.63 19.58 -8.94
C ASP A 143 14.51 20.58 -8.65
N LYS A 144 14.86 21.72 -8.06
CA LYS A 144 13.90 22.77 -7.66
C LYS A 144 13.15 23.40 -8.83
N ASN A 145 13.55 23.16 -10.07
CA ASN A 145 12.85 23.66 -11.27
C ASN A 145 11.81 22.66 -11.81
N LYS A 146 11.77 21.43 -11.29
CA LYS A 146 10.81 20.40 -11.69
C LYS A 146 9.67 20.31 -10.70
N LYS A 147 8.48 19.98 -11.21
CA LYS A 147 7.31 19.67 -10.40
C LYS A 147 7.31 18.19 -10.03
N TYR A 148 6.93 17.92 -8.79
CA TYR A 148 6.84 16.57 -8.22
C TYR A 148 5.48 16.38 -7.56
N VAL A 149 4.88 15.23 -7.78
CA VAL A 149 3.60 14.84 -7.17
C VAL A 149 3.88 13.93 -5.99
N PHE A 150 3.56 14.39 -4.78
CA PHE A 150 3.74 13.64 -3.55
C PHE A 150 2.41 13.04 -3.10
N VAL A 151 2.40 11.74 -2.86
CA VAL A 151 1.22 10.95 -2.48
C VAL A 151 1.50 10.09 -1.26
N GLY A 152 0.47 9.78 -0.46
CA GLY A 152 0.60 8.96 0.75
C GLY A 152 0.62 9.78 2.05
N ASP A 153 0.59 9.08 3.19
CA ASP A 153 0.44 9.75 4.49
C ASP A 153 1.68 10.56 4.90
N GLY A 154 2.86 10.22 4.39
CA GLY A 154 4.08 11.03 4.52
C GLY A 154 3.95 12.38 3.82
N ALA A 155 3.38 12.41 2.61
CA ALA A 155 3.14 13.65 1.87
C ALA A 155 2.19 14.58 2.61
N ILE A 156 1.13 14.01 3.20
CA ILE A 156 0.13 14.76 3.97
C ILE A 156 0.70 15.27 5.30
N ASN A 157 1.40 14.42 6.05
CA ASN A 157 1.90 14.77 7.38
C ASN A 157 3.06 15.78 7.31
N TYR A 158 3.86 15.73 6.24
CA TYR A 158 5.04 16.57 6.05
C TYR A 158 4.89 17.61 4.92
N ALA A 159 3.66 17.95 4.54
CA ALA A 159 3.36 18.93 3.52
C ALA A 159 4.07 20.28 3.75
N GLY A 160 4.23 20.70 5.01
CA GLY A 160 4.96 21.91 5.37
C GLY A 160 6.42 21.89 4.91
N ILE A 161 7.15 20.81 5.19
CA ILE A 161 8.56 20.62 4.79
C ILE A 161 8.67 20.59 3.26
N LEU A 162 7.75 19.89 2.59
CA LEU A 162 7.70 19.82 1.12
C LEU A 162 7.50 21.22 0.51
N LYS A 163 6.54 21.99 1.03
CA LYS A 163 6.22 23.34 0.55
C LYS A 163 7.31 24.36 0.88
N GLU A 164 7.95 24.27 2.03
CA GLU A 164 9.07 25.14 2.39
C GLU A 164 10.27 24.97 1.44
N ASN A 165 10.54 23.73 1.01
CA ASN A 165 11.71 23.42 0.18
C ASN A 165 11.47 23.55 -1.33
N LEU A 166 10.25 23.28 -1.80
CA LEU A 166 9.91 23.19 -3.23
C LEU A 166 8.83 24.20 -3.66
N GLY A 167 8.17 24.90 -2.74
CA GLY A 167 7.14 25.89 -3.05
C GLY A 167 5.97 25.32 -3.86
N GLU A 168 5.67 25.95 -5.01
CA GLU A 168 4.62 25.51 -5.93
C GLU A 168 4.98 24.22 -6.68
N ASN A 169 6.26 23.85 -6.71
CA ASN A 169 6.73 22.65 -7.39
C ASN A 169 6.46 21.36 -6.62
N ALA A 170 6.08 21.44 -5.34
CA ALA A 170 5.54 20.31 -4.60
C ALA A 170 4.01 20.24 -4.75
N ILE A 171 3.53 19.36 -5.63
CA ILE A 171 2.10 19.07 -5.78
C ILE A 171 1.76 17.98 -4.77
N ILE A 172 0.89 18.29 -3.79
CA ILE A 172 0.49 17.32 -2.76
C ILE A 172 -0.86 16.74 -3.15
N VAL A 173 -0.92 15.42 -3.33
CA VAL A 173 -2.19 14.74 -3.59
C VAL A 173 -3.11 14.96 -2.37
N PRO A 174 -4.40 15.27 -2.58
CA PRO A 174 -5.32 15.50 -1.47
C PRO A 174 -5.44 14.29 -0.52
N ARG A 175 -5.77 14.56 0.74
CA ARG A 175 -5.87 13.53 1.79
C ARG A 175 -6.82 12.39 1.44
N TYR A 176 -7.92 12.67 0.74
CA TYR A 176 -8.90 11.65 0.32
C TYR A 176 -8.38 10.71 -0.77
N ASN A 177 -7.23 10.99 -1.36
CA ASN A 177 -6.56 10.15 -2.38
C ASN A 177 -5.09 9.86 -2.01
N SER A 178 -4.72 10.01 -0.73
CA SER A 178 -3.35 9.83 -0.22
C SER A 178 -3.25 8.73 0.84
N PHE A 179 -3.99 7.64 0.64
CA PHE A 179 -3.94 6.44 1.47
C PHE A 179 -4.18 5.24 0.55
N PRO A 180 -3.63 4.05 0.87
CA PRO A 180 -3.76 2.90 -0.01
C PRO A 180 -5.20 2.40 -0.14
N ARG A 181 -5.53 1.88 -1.32
CA ARG A 181 -6.82 1.24 -1.61
C ARG A 181 -6.60 -0.18 -2.11
N ALA A 182 -7.32 -1.13 -1.52
CA ALA A 182 -7.23 -2.53 -1.91
C ALA A 182 -7.68 -2.77 -3.37
N SER A 183 -8.55 -1.94 -3.92
CA SER A 183 -8.93 -1.96 -5.33
C SER A 183 -7.74 -1.70 -6.26
N VAL A 184 -6.90 -0.73 -5.94
CA VAL A 184 -5.70 -0.39 -6.73
C VAL A 184 -4.66 -1.50 -6.60
N LEU A 185 -4.51 -2.06 -5.39
CA LEU A 185 -3.72 -3.28 -5.17
C LEU A 185 -4.20 -4.44 -6.07
N CYS A 186 -5.51 -4.69 -6.15
CA CYS A 186 -6.07 -5.72 -7.02
C CYS A 186 -5.79 -5.44 -8.50
N GLU A 187 -6.00 -4.21 -8.95
CA GLU A 187 -5.77 -3.81 -10.34
C GLU A 187 -4.30 -3.99 -10.75
N LEU A 188 -3.36 -3.58 -9.90
CA LEU A 188 -1.93 -3.82 -10.09
C LEU A 188 -1.56 -5.31 -10.11
N SER A 189 -2.40 -6.16 -9.53
CA SER A 189 -2.16 -7.61 -9.44
C SER A 189 -2.64 -8.39 -10.66
N LEU A 190 -3.45 -7.78 -11.54
CA LEU A 190 -4.04 -8.47 -12.70
C LEU A 190 -2.98 -9.08 -13.63
N ASN A 191 -1.87 -8.37 -13.83
CA ASN A 191 -0.80 -8.73 -14.76
C ASN A 191 0.49 -9.19 -14.05
N ARG A 192 0.45 -9.39 -12.73
CA ARG A 192 1.61 -9.84 -11.95
C ARG A 192 1.61 -11.36 -11.80
N GLU A 193 2.81 -11.93 -11.73
CA GLU A 193 3.01 -13.34 -11.43
C GLU A 193 2.65 -13.65 -9.97
N ASP A 194 2.24 -14.89 -9.73
CA ASP A 194 1.96 -15.37 -8.40
C ASP A 194 3.27 -15.47 -7.60
N ALA A 195 3.26 -14.92 -6.39
CA ALA A 195 4.34 -15.09 -5.44
C ALA A 195 4.38 -16.53 -4.93
N ASN A 196 5.58 -17.05 -4.68
CA ASN A 196 5.73 -18.33 -4.01
C ASN A 196 5.27 -18.19 -2.55
N ILE A 197 4.14 -18.81 -2.21
CA ILE A 197 3.51 -18.72 -0.91
C ILE A 197 4.41 -19.15 0.26
N TYR A 198 5.38 -20.03 0.02
CA TYR A 198 6.30 -20.51 1.06
C TYR A 198 7.45 -19.55 1.33
N THR A 199 7.87 -18.77 0.32
CA THR A 199 9.05 -17.90 0.41
C THR A 199 8.73 -16.41 0.36
N VAL A 200 7.48 -16.02 0.07
CA VAL A 200 7.07 -14.62 0.10
C VAL A 200 7.16 -14.08 1.52
N GLU A 201 7.87 -12.96 1.64
CA GLU A 201 8.14 -12.25 2.89
C GLU A 201 7.74 -10.78 2.77
N PRO A 202 7.50 -10.09 3.90
CA PRO A 202 7.35 -8.64 3.91
C PRO A 202 8.56 -7.93 3.33
N GLU A 203 8.34 -6.87 2.56
CA GLU A 203 9.39 -6.00 2.06
C GLU A 203 9.75 -4.93 3.11
N TYR A 204 10.88 -5.15 3.77
CA TYR A 204 11.45 -4.16 4.70
C TYR A 204 12.56 -3.38 4.01
N ILE A 205 12.31 -2.10 3.70
CA ILE A 205 13.36 -1.20 3.17
C ILE A 205 14.48 -0.96 4.20
N SER A 206 14.14 -1.09 5.48
CA SER A 206 15.08 -0.93 6.60
C SER A 206 14.90 -2.06 7.58
N LYS A 207 16.00 -2.53 8.16
CA LYS A 207 15.99 -3.43 9.33
C LYS A 207 15.05 -2.87 10.42
N SER A 208 14.31 -3.76 11.06
CA SER A 208 13.48 -3.39 12.20
C SER A 208 14.33 -2.77 13.32
N ARG A 209 13.70 -2.00 14.22
CA ARG A 209 14.42 -1.45 15.38
C ARG A 209 15.07 -2.54 16.24
N ALA A 210 14.46 -3.73 16.31
CA ALA A 210 15.05 -4.86 17.01
C ALA A 210 16.36 -5.31 16.35
N GLU A 211 16.39 -5.39 15.02
CA GLU A 211 17.56 -5.83 14.24
C GLU A 211 18.65 -4.76 14.09
N LYS A 212 18.35 -3.47 14.33
CA LYS A 212 19.35 -2.38 14.35
C LYS A 212 20.12 -2.29 15.67
N ASN A 213 19.62 -2.95 16.73
CA ASN A 213 20.19 -2.92 18.08
C ASN A 213 21.02 -4.18 18.43
N PHE A 214 21.28 -5.05 17.46
CA PHE A 214 22.19 -6.20 17.53
C PHE A 214 23.24 -6.07 16.42
#